data_AF-A0A1R4HRB6-F1
#
_entry.id   AF-A0A1R4HRB6-F1
#
_cell.length_a   1.000
_cell.length_b   1.000
_cell.length_c   1.000
_cell.angle_alpha   90.00
_cell.angle_beta   90.00
_cell.angle_gamma   90.00
#
_symmetry.space_group_name_H-M   'P 1'
#
loop_
_entity.id
_entity.type
_entity.pdbx_description
1 polymer ?
#
loop_
_entity_poly.entity_id
_entity_poly.type
_entity_poly.pdbx_seq_one_letter_code
_entity_poly.pdbx_strand_id
1 'polypeptide(L)'
;MLDIGFLELMLVGVVGLLVLGPERLPRAARTAGLWVGKIKRTISGMQREISAQLEAEELRQTLNEQQKTINDSLKNAKKDVESILDAPSSRSTSSSASQSETEQRVAQASAQLDEAQREVNEAASHTSNEPLKATSKKDSQNP
;
A
#
# COMPACT_ATOMS: atom_id res chain seq x y z
N MET A 1 -1.04 14.45 31.67
CA MET A 1 -2.27 13.85 31.14
C MET A 1 -3.14 15.02 30.69
N LEU A 2 -3.66 14.96 29.46
CA LEU A 2 -4.62 15.96 28.98
C LEU A 2 -6.01 15.36 29.17
N ASP A 3 -6.47 15.35 30.40
CA ASP A 3 -7.85 15.02 30.76
C ASP A 3 -8.74 16.22 30.43
N ILE A 4 -8.76 16.64 29.16
CA ILE A 4 -9.72 17.64 28.67
C ILE A 4 -10.91 16.87 28.12
N GLY A 5 -11.96 16.82 28.93
CA GLY A 5 -13.27 16.32 28.52
C GLY A 5 -14.05 17.34 27.69
N PHE A 6 -15.14 16.87 27.08
CA PHE A 6 -16.07 17.75 26.35
C PHE A 6 -16.62 18.88 27.25
N LEU A 7 -16.91 18.58 28.53
CA LEU A 7 -17.41 19.56 29.49
C LEU A 7 -16.42 20.68 29.79
N GLU A 8 -15.13 20.38 29.95
CA GLU A 8 -14.10 21.39 30.20
C GLU A 8 -13.89 22.28 28.98
N LEU A 9 -13.94 21.69 27.78
CA LEU A 9 -13.85 22.45 26.53
C LEU A 9 -15.04 23.40 26.37
N MET A 10 -16.25 22.96 26.74
CA MET A 10 -17.43 23.82 26.77
C MET A 10 -17.28 24.95 27.79
N LEU A 11 -16.79 24.66 29.01
CA LEU A 11 -16.58 25.67 30.05
C LEU A 11 -15.58 26.74 29.61
N VAL A 12 -14.42 26.32 29.05
CA VAL A 12 -13.43 27.25 28.49
C VAL A 12 -14.02 28.05 27.32
N GLY A 13 -14.85 27.42 26.48
CA GLY A 13 -15.61 28.11 25.44
C GLY A 13 -16.48 29.22 26.00
N VAL A 14 -17.31 28.93 27.00
CA VAL A 14 -18.18 29.93 27.66
C VAL A 14 -17.37 31.05 28.30
N VAL A 15 -16.32 30.73 29.06
CA VAL A 15 -15.43 31.72 29.68
C VAL A 15 -14.75 32.58 28.61
N GLY A 16 -14.27 31.97 27.53
CA GLY A 16 -13.68 32.67 26.40
C GLY A 16 -14.68 33.62 25.72
N LEU A 17 -15.93 33.19 25.54
CA LEU A 17 -16.99 34.03 24.98
C LEU A 17 -17.29 35.22 25.89
N LEU A 18 -17.22 35.05 27.21
CA LEU A 18 -17.45 36.13 28.18
C LEU A 18 -16.29 37.14 28.21
N VAL A 19 -15.05 36.66 28.24
CA VAL A 19 -13.84 37.49 28.38
C VAL A 19 -13.50 38.21 27.08
N LEU A 20 -13.46 37.46 25.97
CA LEU A 20 -13.03 37.98 24.68
C LEU A 20 -14.22 38.49 23.85
N GLY A 21 -15.42 37.98 24.11
CA GLY A 21 -16.62 38.28 23.36
C GLY A 21 -16.90 37.26 22.24
N PRO A 22 -18.17 37.02 21.91
CA PRO A 22 -18.58 36.02 20.91
C PRO A 22 -18.06 36.31 19.49
N GLU A 23 -17.82 37.57 19.15
CA GLU A 23 -17.33 37.95 17.82
C GLU A 23 -15.81 37.79 17.67
N ARG A 24 -15.06 37.82 18.79
CA ARG A 24 -13.60 37.90 18.79
C ARG A 24 -12.95 36.54 19.01
N LEU A 25 -13.57 35.65 19.79
CA LEU A 25 -13.13 34.27 19.97
C LEU A 25 -12.96 33.49 18.66
N PRO A 26 -13.94 33.46 17.72
CA PRO A 26 -13.75 32.72 16.46
C PRO A 26 -12.59 33.28 15.64
N ARG A 27 -12.32 34.59 15.72
CA ARG A 27 -11.19 35.22 15.05
C ARG A 27 -9.86 34.80 15.69
N ALA A 28 -9.78 34.77 17.02
CA ALA A 28 -8.61 34.32 17.76
C ALA A 28 -8.32 32.83 17.56
N ALA A 29 -9.34 31.97 17.59
CA ALA A 29 -9.23 30.55 17.34
C ALA A 29 -8.71 30.26 15.92
N ARG A 30 -9.17 31.01 14.90
CA ARG A 30 -8.64 30.92 13.54
C ARG A 30 -7.15 31.26 13.49
N THR A 31 -6.74 32.37 14.11
CA THR A 31 -5.31 32.76 14.14
C THR A 31 -4.47 31.74 14.88
N ALA A 32 -4.88 31.32 16.08
CA ALA A 32 -4.18 30.30 16.85
C ALA A 32 -4.08 28.98 16.06
N GLY A 33 -5.18 28.54 15.42
CA GLY A 33 -5.21 27.35 14.58
C GLY A 33 -4.26 27.43 13.38
N LEU A 34 -4.14 28.60 12.73
CA LEU A 34 -3.16 28.82 11.66
C LEU A 34 -1.72 28.67 12.18
N TRP A 35 -1.42 29.23 13.36
CA TRP A 35 -0.08 29.15 13.96
C TRP A 35 0.26 27.72 14.37
N VAL A 36 -0.65 27.03 15.06
CA VAL A 36 -0.49 25.62 15.43
C VAL A 36 -0.33 24.76 14.17
N GLY A 37 -1.12 25.01 13.13
CA GLY A 37 -1.01 24.31 11.85
C GLY A 37 0.35 24.50 11.18
N LYS A 38 0.88 25.73 11.18
CA LYS A 38 2.23 26.02 10.66
C LYS A 38 3.30 25.28 11.44
N ILE A 39 3.25 25.32 12.78
CA ILE A 39 4.20 24.61 13.64
C ILE A 39 4.14 23.10 13.38
N LYS A 40 2.94 22.52 13.34
CA LYS A 40 2.74 21.09 13.02
C LYS A 40 3.34 20.73 11.66
N ARG A 41 3.13 21.56 10.63
CA ARG A 41 3.67 21.35 9.29
C ARG A 41 5.20 21.38 9.27
N THR A 42 5.81 22.31 9.99
CA THR A 42 7.28 22.41 10.12
C THR A 42 7.85 21.18 10.82
N ILE A 43 7.24 20.74 11.93
CA ILE A 43 7.67 19.54 12.66
C ILE A 43 7.53 18.29 11.79
N SER A 44 6.43 18.13 11.07
CA SER A 44 6.25 17.00 10.14
C SER A 44 7.26 17.03 8.98
N GLY A 45 7.66 18.21 8.51
CA GLY A 45 8.73 18.36 7.51
C GLY A 45 10.09 17.93 8.06
N MET A 46 10.45 18.39 9.25
CA MET A 46 11.68 18.00 9.93
C MET A 46 11.72 16.50 10.24
N GLN A 47 10.63 15.91 10.73
CA GLN A 47 10.54 14.45 10.93
C GLN A 47 10.78 13.71 9.63
N ARG A 48 10.24 14.18 8.51
CA ARG A 48 10.44 13.54 7.21
C ARG A 48 11.88 13.62 6.72
N GLU A 49 12.57 14.74 6.95
CA GLU A 49 14.00 14.89 6.63
C GLU A 49 14.88 14.06 7.56
N ILE A 50 14.57 14.02 8.85
CA ILE A 50 15.29 13.24 9.86
C ILE A 50 15.10 11.74 9.62
N SER A 51 13.87 11.29 9.35
CA SER A 51 13.58 9.91 8.98
C SER A 51 14.29 9.52 7.69
N ALA A 52 14.32 10.39 6.67
CA ALA A 52 15.06 10.12 5.44
C ALA A 52 16.59 10.04 5.65
N GLN A 53 17.14 10.81 6.60
CA GLN A 53 18.56 10.74 6.95
C GLN A 53 18.90 9.49 7.76
N LEU A 54 18.09 9.17 8.78
CA LEU A 54 18.25 7.95 9.58
C LEU A 54 18.07 6.69 8.74
N GLU A 55 17.06 6.67 7.86
CA GLU A 55 16.83 5.56 6.94
C GLU A 55 17.99 5.40 5.95
N ALA A 56 18.58 6.49 5.47
CA ALA A 56 19.79 6.43 4.64
C ALA A 56 21.03 5.93 5.41
N GLU A 57 21.14 6.23 6.70
CA GLU A 57 22.24 5.81 7.55
C GLU A 57 22.12 4.33 7.96
N GLU A 58 20.92 3.88 8.34
CA GLU A 58 20.60 2.47 8.56
C GLU A 58 20.78 1.65 7.28
N LEU A 59 20.35 2.17 6.12
CA LEU A 59 20.52 1.49 4.83
C LEU A 59 22.01 1.36 4.44
N ARG A 60 22.85 2.35 4.75
CA ARG A 60 24.31 2.25 4.57
C ARG A 60 24.95 1.21 5.48
N GLN A 61 24.45 1.06 6.70
CA GLN A 61 24.96 0.06 7.63
C GLN A 61 24.56 -1.35 7.20
N THR A 62 23.30 -1.56 6.79
CA THR A 62 22.85 -2.85 6.24
C THR A 62 23.57 -3.21 4.94
N LEU A 63 23.82 -2.25 4.05
CA LEU A 63 24.59 -2.49 2.83
C LEU A 63 26.05 -2.88 3.13
N ASN A 64 26.72 -2.26 4.09
CA ASN A 64 28.07 -2.64 4.49
C ASN A 64 28.13 -4.05 5.09
N GLU A 65 27.18 -4.41 5.94
CA GLU A 65 27.10 -5.77 6.51
C GLU A 65 26.83 -6.83 5.43
N GLN A 66 25.95 -6.53 4.48
CA GLN A 66 25.72 -7.39 3.31
C GLN A 66 26.97 -7.50 2.44
N GLN A 67 27.68 -6.40 2.18
CA GLN A 67 28.92 -6.41 1.40
C GLN A 67 30.01 -7.27 2.05
N LYS A 68 30.12 -7.23 3.38
CA LYS A 68 31.05 -8.06 4.15
C LYS A 68 30.69 -9.54 4.05
N THR A 69 29.41 -9.85 4.24
CA THR A 69 28.86 -11.21 4.11
C THR A 69 29.07 -11.77 2.70
N ILE A 70 28.80 -10.97 1.66
CA ILE A 70 29.02 -11.35 0.26
C ILE A 70 30.51 -11.62 -0.01
N ASN A 71 31.42 -10.77 0.47
CA ASN A 71 32.86 -11.00 0.33
C ASN A 71 33.32 -12.28 1.02
N ASP A 72 32.81 -12.57 2.21
CA ASP A 72 33.11 -13.80 2.94
C ASP A 72 32.54 -15.03 2.20
N SER A 73 31.30 -14.95 1.70
CA SER A 73 30.70 -15.98 0.84
C SER A 73 31.49 -16.20 -0.46
N LEU A 74 31.96 -15.13 -1.11
CA LEU A 74 32.80 -15.23 -2.30
C LEU A 74 34.16 -15.86 -1.99
N LYS A 75 34.79 -15.52 -0.86
CA LYS A 75 36.03 -16.17 -0.42
C LYS A 75 35.83 -17.65 -0.17
N ASN A 76 34.74 -18.03 0.49
CA ASN A 76 34.41 -19.42 0.76
C ASN A 76 34.08 -20.17 -0.54
N ALA A 77 33.26 -19.61 -1.42
CA ALA A 77 32.96 -20.19 -2.73
C ALA A 77 34.22 -20.34 -3.58
N LYS A 78 35.12 -19.34 -3.57
CA LYS A 78 36.40 -19.44 -4.27
C LYS A 78 37.26 -20.57 -3.69
N LYS A 79 37.26 -20.74 -2.37
CA LYS A 79 37.99 -21.82 -1.68
C LYS A 79 37.38 -23.20 -1.93
N ASP A 80 36.06 -23.30 -2.01
CA ASP A 80 35.34 -24.52 -2.36
C ASP A 80 35.57 -24.90 -3.82
N VAL A 81 35.51 -23.92 -4.74
CA VAL A 81 35.84 -24.11 -6.15
C VAL A 81 37.29 -24.53 -6.32
N GLU A 82 38.23 -23.92 -5.58
CA GLU A 82 39.65 -24.30 -5.62
C GLU A 82 39.84 -25.72 -5.05
N SER A 83 39.07 -26.11 -4.03
CA SER A 83 39.08 -27.48 -3.48
C SER A 83 38.41 -28.51 -4.41
N ILE A 84 37.42 -28.11 -5.20
CA ILE A 84 36.77 -28.95 -6.22
C ILE A 84 37.65 -29.05 -7.47
N LEU A 85 38.38 -27.99 -7.85
CA LEU A 85 39.36 -28.08 -8.94
C LEU A 85 40.54 -28.98 -8.55
N ASP A 86 40.87 -29.05 -7.26
CA ASP A 86 41.88 -29.99 -6.73
C ASP A 86 41.34 -31.43 -6.57
N ALA A 87 40.01 -31.61 -6.53
CA ALA A 87 39.36 -32.92 -6.40
C ALA A 87 38.74 -33.38 -7.75
N PRO A 88 39.27 -34.42 -8.42
CA PRO A 88 38.79 -34.81 -9.74
C PRO A 88 37.35 -35.35 -9.71
N SER A 89 36.47 -34.62 -10.41
CA SER A 89 35.23 -34.99 -11.11
C SER A 89 34.40 -36.19 -10.60
N SER A 90 33.27 -35.92 -9.92
CA SER A 90 32.09 -36.80 -9.97
C SER A 90 30.82 -36.16 -9.37
N ARG A 91 29.92 -35.59 -10.20
CA ARG A 91 28.43 -35.59 -10.02
C ARG A 91 27.74 -34.60 -10.96
N SER A 92 27.05 -35.10 -11.97
CA SER A 92 26.08 -34.34 -12.78
C SER A 92 24.93 -35.26 -13.17
N THR A 93 23.92 -35.43 -12.31
CA THR A 93 22.75 -36.30 -12.62
C THR A 93 21.40 -35.86 -12.02
N SER A 94 21.22 -34.64 -11.46
CA SER A 94 19.97 -34.30 -10.74
C SER A 94 19.04 -33.26 -11.38
N SER A 95 19.26 -32.79 -12.62
CA SER A 95 18.53 -31.64 -13.19
C SER A 95 17.27 -31.96 -14.03
N SER A 96 16.91 -33.22 -14.26
CA SER A 96 15.81 -33.56 -15.21
C SER A 96 14.40 -33.65 -14.60
N ALA A 97 14.27 -33.69 -13.27
CA ALA A 97 12.97 -33.93 -12.62
C ALA A 97 12.07 -32.67 -12.51
N SER A 98 12.64 -31.46 -12.57
CA SER A 98 11.93 -30.21 -12.25
C SER A 98 11.24 -29.54 -13.43
N GLN A 99 11.50 -29.96 -14.67
CA GLN A 99 10.92 -29.33 -15.87
C GLN A 99 9.49 -29.79 -16.16
N SER A 100 9.17 -31.07 -15.92
CA SER A 100 7.87 -31.68 -16.23
C SER A 100 6.70 -31.09 -15.42
N GLU A 101 6.92 -30.77 -14.15
CA GLU A 101 5.86 -30.22 -13.28
C GLU A 101 5.49 -28.77 -13.62
N THR A 102 6.42 -28.01 -14.22
CA THR A 102 6.21 -26.61 -14.58
C THR A 102 5.35 -26.50 -15.84
N GLU A 103 5.60 -27.35 -16.84
CA GLU A 103 4.81 -27.38 -18.08
C GLU A 103 3.35 -27.78 -17.83
N GLN A 104 3.10 -28.71 -16.91
CA GLN A 104 1.74 -29.11 -16.53
C GLN A 104 0.95 -27.99 -15.83
N ARG A 105 1.59 -27.19 -14.96
CA ARG A 105 0.93 -26.07 -14.27
C ARG A 105 0.59 -24.91 -15.21
N VAL A 106 1.45 -24.64 -16.20
CA VAL A 106 1.23 -23.58 -17.18
C VAL A 106 0.07 -23.92 -18.12
N ALA A 107 -0.03 -25.18 -18.57
CA ALA A 107 -1.13 -25.64 -19.43
C ALA A 107 -2.51 -25.58 -18.74
N GLN A 108 -2.57 -25.87 -17.44
CA GLN A 108 -3.81 -25.79 -16.67
C GLN A 108 -4.27 -24.33 -16.43
N ALA A 109 -3.33 -23.41 -16.23
CA ALA A 109 -3.65 -22.00 -16.05
C ALA A 109 -4.21 -21.36 -17.33
N SER A 110 -3.66 -21.71 -18.51
CA SER A 110 -4.15 -21.19 -19.79
C SER A 110 -5.56 -21.67 -20.13
N ALA A 111 -5.91 -22.93 -19.82
CA ALA A 111 -7.24 -23.46 -20.09
C ALA A 111 -8.34 -22.78 -19.25
N GLN A 112 -8.03 -22.45 -17.99
CA GLN A 112 -8.98 -21.75 -17.10
C GLN A 112 -9.23 -20.29 -17.54
N LEU A 113 -8.21 -19.64 -18.08
CA LEU A 113 -8.32 -18.29 -18.63
C LEU A 113 -9.19 -18.25 -19.89
N ASP A 114 -9.03 -19.20 -20.80
CA ASP A 114 -9.86 -19.31 -22.00
C ASP A 114 -11.35 -19.58 -21.67
N GLU A 115 -11.63 -20.38 -20.64
CA GLU A 115 -13.00 -20.68 -20.21
C GLU A 115 -13.68 -19.47 -19.57
N ALA A 116 -12.98 -18.75 -18.69
CA ALA A 116 -13.49 -17.50 -18.10
C ALA A 116 -13.77 -16.43 -19.17
N GLN A 117 -12.96 -16.37 -20.23
CA GLN A 117 -13.11 -15.40 -21.29
C GLN A 117 -14.29 -15.72 -22.23
N ARG A 118 -14.65 -17.00 -22.37
CA ARG A 118 -15.85 -17.43 -23.09
C ARG A 118 -17.14 -17.12 -22.33
N GLU A 119 -17.15 -17.33 -21.02
CA GLU A 119 -18.31 -17.02 -20.17
C GLU A 119 -18.63 -15.50 -20.19
N VAL A 120 -17.60 -14.65 -20.17
CA VAL A 120 -17.76 -13.19 -20.29
C VAL A 120 -18.32 -12.79 -21.66
N ASN A 121 -17.94 -13.48 -22.74
CA ASN A 121 -18.38 -13.15 -24.10
C ASN A 121 -19.80 -13.69 -24.41
N GLU A 122 -20.21 -14.80 -23.79
CA GLU A 122 -21.59 -15.29 -23.84
C GLU A 122 -22.54 -14.40 -23.03
N ALA A 123 -22.11 -13.88 -21.87
CA ALA A 123 -22.92 -12.92 -21.11
C ALA A 123 -23.18 -11.60 -21.87
N ALA A 124 -22.26 -11.20 -22.75
CA ALA A 124 -22.39 -9.98 -23.56
C ALA A 124 -23.35 -10.13 -24.76
N SER A 125 -23.61 -11.35 -25.24
CA SER A 125 -24.45 -11.58 -26.44
C SER A 125 -25.95 -11.77 -26.14
N HIS A 126 -26.34 -11.92 -24.87
CA HIS A 126 -27.75 -12.08 -24.47
C HIS A 126 -28.48 -10.77 -24.08
N THR A 127 -27.81 -9.60 -24.07
CA THR A 127 -28.44 -8.27 -23.91
C THR A 127 -28.38 -7.51 -25.23
N SER A 128 -29.17 -7.90 -26.23
CA SER A 128 -29.40 -7.05 -27.42
C SER A 128 -30.75 -7.26 -28.13
N ASN A 129 -31.64 -8.10 -27.61
CA ASN A 129 -32.95 -8.32 -28.23
C ASN A 129 -34.10 -8.32 -27.19
N GLU A 130 -34.44 -7.16 -26.64
CA GLU A 130 -35.78 -6.95 -26.06
C GLU A 130 -36.29 -5.52 -26.38
N PRO A 131 -37.30 -5.36 -27.25
CA PRO A 131 -37.91 -4.07 -27.50
C PRO A 131 -38.78 -3.65 -26.31
N LEU A 132 -38.39 -2.52 -25.71
CA LEU A 132 -39.13 -1.65 -24.79
C LEU A 132 -40.66 -1.84 -24.80
N LYS A 133 -41.18 -2.65 -23.88
CA LYS A 133 -42.60 -2.60 -23.50
C LYS A 133 -42.78 -1.58 -22.38
N ALA A 134 -42.87 -0.31 -22.76
CA ALA A 134 -43.27 0.77 -21.86
C ALA A 134 -44.74 0.56 -21.42
N THR A 135 -44.92 0.07 -20.20
CA THR A 135 -46.19 0.11 -19.48
C THR A 135 -46.41 1.52 -18.95
N SER A 136 -46.87 2.43 -19.82
CA SER A 136 -47.54 3.66 -19.39
C SER A 136 -48.98 3.32 -19.04
N LYS A 137 -49.28 3.19 -17.75
CA LYS A 137 -50.65 3.20 -17.22
C LYS A 137 -50.68 4.09 -15.98
N LYS A 138 -50.92 5.38 -16.20
CA LYS A 138 -51.56 6.23 -15.20
C LYS A 138 -52.84 6.76 -15.82
N ASP A 139 -53.93 6.17 -15.34
CA ASP A 139 -55.32 6.45 -15.63
C ASP A 139 -55.60 7.96 -15.49
N SER A 140 -56.07 8.53 -16.59
CA SER A 140 -56.88 9.73 -16.64
C SER A 140 -58.32 9.29 -16.47
N GLN A 141 -58.91 9.53 -15.29
CA GLN A 141 -60.36 9.45 -15.13
C GLN A 141 -60.97 10.80 -15.54
N ASN A 142 -61.87 10.69 -16.51
CA ASN A 142 -62.49 11.69 -17.39
C ASN A 142 -63.34 12.76 -16.65
N PRO A 143 -63.66 13.91 -17.29
CA PRO A 143 -64.80 14.76 -16.89
C PRO A 143 -66.16 14.06 -17.05
#